data_AF-A0A6I9PF78-F1
#
_entry.id   AF-A0A6I9PF78-F1
#
_cell.length_a   1.000
_cell.length_b   1.000
_cell.length_c   1.000
_cell.angle_alpha   90.00
_cell.angle_beta   90.00
_cell.angle_gamma   90.00
#
_symmetry.space_group_name_H-M   'P 1'
#
loop_
_entity.id
_entity.type
_entity.pdbx_description
1 polymer ?
#
loop_
_entity_poly.entity_id
_entity_poly.type
_entity_poly.pdbx_seq_one_letter_code
_entity_poly.pdbx_strand_id
1 'polypeptide(L)'
;MFSVQHKFAIRQRSTRVSQWSVKTRLHGLPMILPPKLLKFVAQPNCQQLLASRWYDEFPGWRRRHWAGKLITCIFIGLLFPLLSIFYLFSPKCSYGLFIRKPFIKFICHTASYLTFLFLLLLASQHIASGQKDFQGPPPTTVEWMILPWVLGFIWTEVKQMWDSGFKDYIDDWWNLMDFIMNSLYLATISLKIVAYAKYSGQKPRDTWEMWHPTLIAEALFAIANIFSSLRLICLFTANSHLGPLQISLGRMLLDILKFLFIYCLVLLAFANGLNQLYFYYVDESLSCYGVRCLQQNNAFSTLFQTLQSLFWSIFGLISLYVTNVKPDHKFTEFVGSTMFGTYNVISLVVLLNMLIAMMNNSYQHIADHADIEWKFARTKLWMSYFEEGGTLPSPFNIVPSPKSVFYLCGWIKTHFFKRTSIKRRETFETLGRRAADNVRLNHGYQGVLKNLVKRYVAAMIRDAKTEEGLTEENFKELKQDISSFRYEVLGMMKGKLQGEGVTGNVLGSTLAYPGNCFIYSPKFPNDEPQQKLTLFDITVPTLKSAAATPSITVGSSSTANGSVVLSSTEQTLNKLCNTVSDAVSPQRRSRLPSLTCDEIYSLSVEDILGTDGQNQG
;
A
#
# COMPACT_ATOMS: atom_id res chain seq x y z
N MET A 1 8.08 3.90 49.02
CA MET A 1 8.57 4.36 47.68
C MET A 1 8.83 3.22 46.69
N PHE A 2 9.68 2.23 47.00
CA PHE A 2 10.09 1.15 46.06
C PHE A 2 8.95 0.36 45.38
N SER A 3 7.84 0.07 46.06
CA SER A 3 6.70 -0.66 45.47
C SER A 3 6.04 0.08 44.29
N VAL A 4 6.05 1.43 44.28
CA VAL A 4 5.49 2.25 43.20
C VAL A 4 6.40 2.23 41.97
N GLN A 5 7.72 2.35 42.15
CA GLN A 5 8.68 2.20 41.05
C GLN A 5 8.67 0.79 40.45
N HIS A 6 8.52 -0.25 41.27
CA HIS A 6 8.43 -1.62 40.76
C HIS A 6 7.14 -1.84 39.93
N LYS A 7 5.99 -1.28 40.35
CA LYS A 7 4.76 -1.29 39.54
C LYS A 7 4.91 -0.49 38.23
N PHE A 8 5.61 0.65 38.24
CA PHE A 8 5.93 1.41 37.02
C PHE A 8 6.84 0.62 36.06
N ALA A 9 7.89 -0.02 36.58
CA ALA A 9 8.82 -0.82 35.78
C ALA A 9 8.16 -2.06 35.15
N ILE A 10 7.24 -2.71 35.87
CA ILE A 10 6.42 -3.81 35.32
C ILE A 10 5.48 -3.29 34.23
N ARG A 11 4.83 -2.14 34.44
CA ARG A 11 3.95 -1.51 33.43
C ARG A 11 4.73 -1.15 32.16
N GLN A 12 5.97 -0.65 32.29
CA GLN A 12 6.89 -0.38 31.16
C GLN A 12 7.56 -1.63 30.53
N ARG A 13 7.49 -2.81 31.16
CA ARG A 13 7.92 -4.08 30.54
C ARG A 13 6.76 -4.76 29.81
N SER A 14 5.58 -4.78 30.41
CA SER A 14 4.37 -5.32 29.78
C SER A 14 4.02 -4.58 28.49
N THR A 15 4.13 -3.25 28.46
CA THR A 15 3.94 -2.45 27.23
C THR A 15 4.99 -2.73 26.16
N ARG A 16 6.23 -3.06 26.52
CA ARG A 16 7.25 -3.43 25.52
C ARG A 16 6.93 -4.75 24.83
N VAL A 17 6.38 -5.74 25.54
CA VAL A 17 6.02 -7.02 24.92
C VAL A 17 4.81 -6.88 23.98
N SER A 18 3.81 -6.05 24.31
CA SER A 18 2.74 -5.73 23.36
C SER A 18 3.25 -4.92 22.17
N GLN A 19 4.23 -4.03 22.36
CA GLN A 19 4.90 -3.30 21.28
C GLN A 19 5.56 -4.26 20.28
N TRP A 20 6.28 -5.30 20.74
CA TRP A 20 6.86 -6.33 19.86
C TRP A 20 5.82 -7.20 19.14
N SER A 21 4.74 -7.63 19.81
CA SER A 21 3.70 -8.51 19.22
C SER A 21 2.80 -7.82 18.18
N VAL A 22 2.73 -6.49 18.23
CA VAL A 22 2.09 -5.63 17.24
C VAL A 22 3.10 -5.27 16.13
N LYS A 23 4.36 -4.95 16.48
CA LYS A 23 5.44 -4.63 15.52
C LYS A 23 5.70 -5.73 14.51
N THR A 24 5.89 -6.99 14.94
CA THR A 24 6.11 -8.13 14.02
C THR A 24 4.89 -8.48 13.16
N ARG A 25 3.74 -7.84 13.39
CA ARG A 25 2.52 -8.02 12.59
C ARG A 25 2.08 -6.79 11.80
N LEU A 26 2.78 -5.66 11.87
CA LEU A 26 2.43 -4.44 11.14
C LEU A 26 3.53 -3.92 10.20
N HIS A 27 4.80 -4.25 10.44
CA HIS A 27 5.89 -3.84 9.54
C HIS A 27 5.99 -4.68 8.25
N GLY A 28 5.44 -5.89 8.24
CA GLY A 28 5.37 -6.78 7.06
C GLY A 28 3.94 -7.11 6.66
N LEU A 29 3.05 -6.11 6.70
CA LEU A 29 1.70 -6.22 6.14
C LEU A 29 1.69 -5.61 4.73
N PRO A 30 1.24 -6.34 3.70
CA PRO A 30 1.17 -5.83 2.34
C PRO A 30 0.20 -4.64 2.24
N MET A 31 0.33 -3.80 1.20
CA MET A 31 -0.58 -2.67 0.98
C MET A 31 -2.06 -3.08 0.95
N ILE A 32 -2.35 -4.32 0.55
CA ILE A 32 -3.68 -4.93 0.60
C ILE A 32 -3.85 -5.71 1.92
N LEU A 33 -4.24 -5.01 2.99
CA LEU A 33 -4.75 -5.67 4.20
C LEU A 33 -6.10 -6.36 3.90
N PRO A 34 -6.40 -7.51 4.52
CA PRO A 34 -7.76 -8.01 4.53
C PRO A 34 -8.67 -6.99 5.25
N PRO A 35 -9.87 -6.66 4.72
CA PRO A 35 -10.72 -5.57 5.23
C PRO A 35 -11.15 -5.74 6.70
N LYS A 36 -11.12 -6.99 7.21
CA LYS A 36 -11.33 -7.30 8.62
C LYS A 36 -10.26 -6.66 9.54
N LEU A 37 -9.01 -6.58 9.11
CA LEU A 37 -7.91 -6.00 9.89
C LEU A 37 -7.91 -4.46 9.84
N LEU A 38 -8.30 -3.87 8.71
CA LEU A 38 -8.59 -2.43 8.59
C LEU A 38 -9.67 -1.99 9.60
N LYS A 39 -10.81 -2.68 9.61
CA LYS A 39 -11.91 -2.43 10.57
C LYS A 39 -11.48 -2.64 12.03
N PHE A 40 -10.62 -3.63 12.32
CA PHE A 40 -10.05 -3.85 13.65
C PHE A 40 -9.17 -2.69 14.12
N VAL A 41 -8.24 -2.20 13.28
CA VAL A 41 -7.37 -1.06 13.64
C VAL A 41 -8.18 0.22 13.83
N ALA A 42 -9.22 0.44 13.01
CA ALA A 42 -10.11 1.60 13.12
C ALA A 42 -11.06 1.56 14.34
N GLN A 43 -11.13 0.46 15.10
CA GLN A 43 -12.00 0.32 16.26
C GLN A 43 -11.76 1.46 17.28
N PRO A 44 -12.81 2.13 17.81
CA PRO A 44 -12.65 3.29 18.70
C PRO A 44 -11.74 3.04 19.92
N ASN A 45 -11.84 1.87 20.54
CA ASN A 45 -11.02 1.49 21.69
C ASN A 45 -9.52 1.34 21.33
N CYS A 46 -9.22 0.79 20.15
CA CYS A 46 -7.86 0.67 19.63
C CYS A 46 -7.29 2.07 19.33
N GLN A 47 -8.07 2.91 18.65
CA GLN A 47 -7.70 4.29 18.36
C GLN A 47 -7.51 5.16 19.62
N GLN A 48 -8.30 4.92 20.68
CA GLN A 48 -8.11 5.59 21.98
C GLN A 48 -6.81 5.16 22.67
N LEU A 49 -6.47 3.86 22.64
CA LEU A 49 -5.20 3.35 23.16
C LEU A 49 -4.02 3.98 22.41
N LEU A 50 -4.06 3.97 21.07
CA LEU A 50 -3.04 4.56 20.21
C LEU A 50 -2.89 6.07 20.45
N ALA A 51 -3.99 6.81 20.53
CA ALA A 51 -3.97 8.24 20.83
C ALA A 51 -3.42 8.54 22.24
N SER A 52 -3.72 7.70 23.24
CA SER A 52 -3.15 7.85 24.59
C SER A 52 -1.63 7.62 24.61
N ARG A 53 -1.13 6.71 23.76
CA ARG A 53 0.31 6.44 23.59
C ARG A 53 1.02 7.54 22.79
N TRP A 54 0.32 8.16 21.83
CA TRP A 54 0.80 9.25 21.00
C TRP A 54 1.01 10.56 21.77
N TYR A 55 0.00 10.98 22.54
CA TYR A 55 0.06 12.20 23.37
C TYR A 55 0.66 11.95 24.76
N ASP A 56 1.64 11.06 24.86
CA ASP A 56 2.25 10.51 26.08
C ASP A 56 2.35 11.52 27.24
N GLU A 57 1.52 11.36 28.27
CA GLU A 57 1.40 12.24 29.45
C GLU A 57 1.27 13.77 29.18
N PHE A 58 0.70 14.20 28.06
CA PHE A 58 0.28 15.60 27.88
C PHE A 58 -1.15 15.82 28.43
N PRO A 59 -1.33 16.39 29.64
CA PRO A 59 -2.65 16.57 30.23
C PRO A 59 -3.49 17.52 29.37
N GLY A 60 -4.68 17.05 29.00
CA GLY A 60 -5.68 17.89 28.34
C GLY A 60 -5.37 18.30 26.89
N TRP A 61 -4.30 17.82 26.24
CA TRP A 61 -3.96 18.22 24.85
C TRP A 61 -5.16 18.15 23.89
N ARG A 62 -5.92 17.06 23.93
CA ARG A 62 -7.14 16.86 23.12
C ARG A 62 -8.18 17.98 23.33
N ARG A 63 -8.35 18.45 24.58
CA ARG A 63 -9.34 19.46 25.00
C ARG A 63 -8.91 20.92 24.75
N ARG A 64 -7.64 21.18 24.44
CA ARG A 64 -7.18 22.56 24.14
C ARG A 64 -7.84 23.12 22.87
N HIS A 65 -8.09 24.43 22.86
CA HIS A 65 -8.52 25.17 21.67
C HIS A 65 -7.51 25.03 20.52
N TRP A 66 -7.98 25.12 19.27
CA TRP A 66 -7.15 24.87 18.08
C TRP A 66 -5.97 25.86 17.99
N ALA A 67 -6.19 27.15 18.27
CA ALA A 67 -5.13 28.17 18.28
C ALA A 67 -4.06 27.88 19.35
N GLY A 68 -4.48 27.42 20.54
CA GLY A 68 -3.56 27.03 21.61
C GLY A 68 -2.69 25.82 21.23
N LYS A 69 -3.25 24.85 20.50
CA LYS A 69 -2.48 23.73 19.92
C LYS A 69 -1.48 24.26 18.89
N LEU A 70 -1.93 25.09 17.94
CA LEU A 70 -1.10 25.66 16.88
C LEU A 70 0.11 26.42 17.44
N ILE A 71 -0.10 27.36 18.37
CA ILE A 71 0.98 28.13 19.01
C ILE A 71 2.01 27.20 19.66
N THR A 72 1.55 26.18 20.42
CA THR A 72 2.50 25.23 21.02
C THR A 72 3.23 24.35 20.02
N CYS A 73 2.60 23.96 18.90
CA CYS A 73 3.26 23.24 17.81
C CYS A 73 4.31 24.12 17.12
N ILE A 74 4.02 25.39 16.87
CA ILE A 74 4.96 26.36 16.29
C ILE A 74 6.15 26.56 17.26
N PHE A 75 5.90 26.74 18.56
CA PHE A 75 6.96 26.90 19.56
C PHE A 75 7.88 25.67 19.63
N ILE A 76 7.32 24.45 19.75
CA ILE A 76 8.09 23.20 19.72
C ILE A 76 8.85 23.05 18.39
N GLY A 77 8.21 23.44 17.29
CA GLY A 77 8.81 23.48 15.96
C GLY A 77 10.04 24.38 15.90
N LEU A 78 9.93 25.65 16.29
CA LEU A 78 11.07 26.59 16.31
C LEU A 78 12.22 26.12 17.22
N LEU A 79 11.91 25.40 18.31
CA LEU A 79 12.91 24.83 19.22
C LEU A 79 13.52 23.49 18.73
N PHE A 80 13.13 22.95 17.56
CA PHE A 80 13.62 21.64 17.08
C PHE A 80 15.16 21.51 17.01
N PRO A 81 15.96 22.54 16.64
CA PRO A 81 17.41 22.38 16.54
C PRO A 81 18.03 22.19 17.93
N LEU A 82 17.62 23.02 18.89
CA LEU A 82 18.08 22.96 20.28
C LEU A 82 17.72 21.61 20.93
N LEU A 83 16.48 21.15 20.75
CA LEU A 83 16.02 19.86 21.26
C LEU A 83 16.80 18.68 20.66
N SER A 84 17.13 18.74 19.37
CA SER A 84 17.91 17.71 18.67
C SER A 84 19.37 17.68 19.16
N ILE A 85 19.98 18.86 19.35
CA ILE A 85 21.33 19.02 19.90
C ILE A 85 21.42 18.49 21.34
N PHE A 86 20.46 18.83 22.21
CA PHE A 86 20.43 18.31 23.59
C PHE A 86 20.28 16.79 23.65
N TYR A 87 19.53 16.19 22.71
CA TYR A 87 19.42 14.73 22.61
C TYR A 87 20.74 14.06 22.20
N LEU A 88 21.50 14.68 21.30
CA LEU A 88 22.78 14.17 20.82
C LEU A 88 23.85 14.18 21.92
N PHE A 89 23.96 15.29 22.67
CA PHE A 89 24.93 15.40 23.77
C PHE A 89 24.50 14.66 25.05
N SER A 90 23.21 14.71 25.42
CA SER A 90 22.72 14.10 26.67
C SER A 90 21.35 13.43 26.49
N PRO A 91 21.29 12.21 25.93
CA PRO A 91 20.03 11.49 25.68
C PRO A 91 19.31 10.99 26.96
N LYS A 92 19.84 11.33 28.15
CA LYS A 92 19.23 11.06 29.47
C LYS A 92 18.70 12.32 30.17
N CYS A 93 18.95 13.52 29.64
CA CYS A 93 18.41 14.74 30.24
C CYS A 93 16.89 14.86 30.02
N SER A 94 16.21 15.75 30.75
CA SER A 94 14.75 15.94 30.64
C SER A 94 14.32 16.26 29.20
N TYR A 95 15.02 17.15 28.51
CA TYR A 95 14.78 17.47 27.10
C TYR A 95 15.06 16.28 26.15
N GLY A 96 16.03 15.43 26.49
CA GLY A 96 16.32 14.20 25.75
C GLY A 96 15.23 13.13 25.90
N LEU A 97 14.55 13.07 27.05
CA LEU A 97 13.34 12.26 27.21
C LEU A 97 12.11 12.92 26.54
N PHE A 98 12.08 14.26 26.44
CA PHE A 98 11.00 14.99 25.78
C PHE A 98 10.90 14.70 24.28
N ILE A 99 12.02 14.74 23.55
CA ILE A 99 12.04 14.43 22.10
C ILE A 99 11.72 12.95 21.78
N ARG A 100 11.90 12.04 22.76
CA ARG A 100 11.47 10.64 22.62
C ARG A 100 9.96 10.44 22.63
N LYS A 101 9.18 11.43 23.07
CA LYS A 101 7.71 11.38 22.96
C LYS A 101 7.33 11.41 21.47
N PRO A 102 6.50 10.48 20.96
CA PRO A 102 6.31 10.30 19.52
C PRO A 102 5.65 11.50 18.85
N PHE A 103 4.72 12.18 19.52
CA PHE A 103 4.14 13.43 19.04
C PHE A 103 5.18 14.57 18.89
N ILE A 104 6.14 14.67 19.81
CA ILE A 104 7.23 15.65 19.73
C ILE A 104 8.20 15.29 18.61
N LYS A 105 8.55 14.01 18.49
CA LYS A 105 9.35 13.48 17.37
C LYS A 105 8.71 13.88 16.02
N PHE A 106 7.41 13.67 15.84
CA PHE A 106 6.67 14.06 14.64
C PHE A 106 6.72 15.58 14.36
N ILE A 107 6.53 16.43 15.38
CA ILE A 107 6.66 17.89 15.21
C ILE A 107 8.09 18.26 14.80
N CYS A 108 9.13 17.71 15.44
CA CYS A 108 10.52 18.04 15.11
C CYS A 108 10.92 17.62 13.68
N HIS A 109 10.49 16.43 13.22
CA HIS A 109 10.69 16.00 11.83
C HIS A 109 9.93 16.89 10.85
N THR A 110 8.66 17.21 11.15
CA THR A 110 7.85 18.12 10.31
C THR A 110 8.43 19.53 10.25
N ALA A 111 8.85 20.10 11.38
CA ALA A 111 9.45 21.42 11.45
C ALA A 111 10.77 21.48 10.69
N SER A 112 11.61 20.44 10.81
CA SER A 112 12.82 20.35 10.02
C SER A 112 12.54 20.28 8.51
N TYR A 113 11.54 19.50 8.09
CA TYR A 113 11.13 19.44 6.69
C TYR A 113 10.61 20.79 6.17
N LEU A 114 9.85 21.53 6.99
CA LEU A 114 9.42 22.88 6.66
C LEU A 114 10.61 23.86 6.58
N THR A 115 11.63 23.73 7.43
CA THR A 115 12.86 24.54 7.28
C THR A 115 13.68 24.16 6.06
N PHE A 116 13.69 22.90 5.65
CA PHE A 116 14.30 22.47 4.39
C PHE A 116 13.62 23.13 3.19
N LEU A 117 12.30 23.07 3.12
CA LEU A 117 11.51 23.75 2.09
C LEU A 117 11.72 25.27 2.11
N PHE A 118 11.80 25.88 3.29
CA PHE A 118 12.11 27.31 3.42
C PHE A 118 13.53 27.64 2.91
N LEU A 119 14.53 26.78 3.14
CA LEU A 119 15.87 26.94 2.55
C LEU A 119 15.85 26.77 1.03
N LEU A 120 15.02 25.88 0.47
CA LEU A 120 14.82 25.78 -0.99
C LEU A 120 14.15 27.04 -1.58
N LEU A 121 13.19 27.63 -0.86
CA LEU A 121 12.58 28.91 -1.25
C LEU A 121 13.57 30.09 -1.13
N LEU A 122 14.49 30.06 -0.17
CA LEU A 122 15.58 31.04 -0.11
C LEU A 122 16.64 30.81 -1.21
N ALA A 123 16.90 29.56 -1.59
CA ALA A 123 17.83 29.23 -2.66
C ALA A 123 17.37 29.73 -4.05
N SER A 124 16.06 29.85 -4.28
CA SER A 124 15.51 30.41 -5.52
C SER A 124 15.48 31.95 -5.53
N GLN A 125 15.61 32.61 -4.37
CA GLN A 125 15.76 34.07 -4.32
C GLN A 125 17.20 34.48 -4.67
N HIS A 126 17.35 35.46 -5.57
CA HIS A 126 18.65 35.95 -6.06
C HIS A 126 19.61 36.49 -4.98
N ILE A 127 19.18 36.59 -3.73
CA ILE A 127 19.97 37.01 -2.56
C ILE A 127 21.19 36.10 -2.35
N ALA A 128 21.12 34.83 -2.77
CA ALA A 128 22.22 33.86 -2.64
C ALA A 128 22.67 33.22 -3.97
N SER A 129 22.17 33.67 -5.12
CA SER A 129 22.53 33.10 -6.41
C SER A 129 23.99 33.45 -6.78
N GLY A 130 24.76 32.44 -7.17
CA GLY A 130 26.09 32.63 -7.74
C GLY A 130 26.05 33.44 -9.05
N GLN A 131 27.22 33.90 -9.49
CA GLN A 131 27.37 34.73 -10.69
C GLN A 131 26.84 33.97 -11.93
N LYS A 132 25.78 34.51 -12.56
CA LYS A 132 24.94 33.81 -13.55
C LYS A 132 25.70 33.28 -14.77
N ASP A 133 26.79 33.96 -15.11
CA ASP A 133 27.64 33.70 -16.28
C ASP A 133 28.88 32.86 -15.94
N PHE A 134 28.90 32.19 -14.79
CA PHE A 134 30.01 31.31 -14.40
C PHE A 134 29.65 29.84 -14.64
N GLN A 135 30.45 29.13 -15.43
CA GLN A 135 30.28 27.69 -15.65
C GLN A 135 30.89 26.92 -14.46
N GLY A 136 30.12 26.00 -13.87
CA GLY A 136 30.54 25.25 -12.68
C GLY A 136 30.72 26.12 -11.42
N PRO A 137 29.74 26.96 -11.03
CA PRO A 137 29.90 27.84 -9.87
C PRO A 137 30.13 27.04 -8.59
N PRO A 138 30.97 27.54 -7.66
CA PRO A 138 31.13 26.90 -6.36
C PRO A 138 29.78 26.85 -5.62
N PRO A 139 29.47 25.77 -4.86
CA PRO A 139 28.19 25.66 -4.17
C PRO A 139 27.95 26.86 -3.24
N THR A 140 26.77 27.45 -3.36
CA THR A 140 26.38 28.63 -2.57
C THR A 140 26.29 28.29 -1.08
N THR A 141 26.31 29.30 -0.21
CA THR A 141 26.13 29.11 1.24
C THR A 141 24.83 28.37 1.57
N VAL A 142 23.75 28.65 0.82
CA VAL A 142 22.46 27.97 0.97
C VAL A 142 22.52 26.52 0.49
N GLU A 143 23.26 26.21 -0.59
CA GLU A 143 23.49 24.82 -1.02
C GLU A 143 24.30 24.01 -0.01
N TRP A 144 25.31 24.62 0.61
CA TRP A 144 26.04 24.01 1.74
C TRP A 144 25.14 23.76 2.96
N MET A 145 24.13 24.61 3.20
CA MET A 145 23.11 24.37 4.24
C MET A 145 22.12 23.26 3.84
N ILE A 146 21.77 23.14 2.56
CA ILE A 146 20.84 22.12 2.02
C ILE A 146 21.45 20.70 2.05
N LEU A 147 22.74 20.57 1.76
CA LEU A 147 23.43 19.28 1.58
C LEU A 147 23.28 18.33 2.81
N PRO A 148 23.42 18.77 4.07
CA PRO A 148 23.13 17.96 5.25
C PRO A 148 21.68 17.47 5.39
N TRP A 149 20.68 18.14 4.80
CA TRP A 149 19.31 17.61 4.78
C TRP A 149 19.18 16.49 3.76
N VAL A 150 19.69 16.70 2.54
CA VAL A 150 19.66 15.71 1.45
C VAL A 150 20.37 14.41 1.86
N LEU A 151 21.58 14.50 2.41
CA LEU A 151 22.28 13.33 2.94
C LEU A 151 21.53 12.65 4.09
N GLY A 152 20.82 13.43 4.92
CA GLY A 152 19.98 12.92 6.00
C GLY A 152 18.75 12.16 5.50
N PHE A 153 18.12 12.63 4.40
CA PHE A 153 17.01 11.92 3.75
C PHE A 153 17.50 10.63 3.08
N ILE A 154 18.58 10.67 2.30
CA ILE A 154 19.19 9.48 1.69
C ILE A 154 19.52 8.42 2.76
N TRP A 155 20.14 8.82 3.87
CA TRP A 155 20.45 7.90 4.98
C TRP A 155 19.19 7.32 5.64
N THR A 156 18.12 8.10 5.74
CA THR A 156 16.83 7.65 6.29
C THR A 156 16.16 6.63 5.39
N GLU A 157 16.13 6.86 4.06
CA GLU A 157 15.58 5.91 3.08
C GLU A 157 16.40 4.62 3.00
N VAL A 158 17.73 4.71 2.94
CA VAL A 158 18.61 3.53 2.95
C VAL A 158 18.35 2.66 4.18
N LYS A 159 18.15 3.30 5.34
CA LYS A 159 17.77 2.58 6.56
C LYS A 159 16.37 1.98 6.48
N GLN A 160 15.38 2.71 5.97
CA GLN A 160 14.01 2.23 5.86
C GLN A 160 13.88 1.02 4.90
N MET A 161 14.58 1.08 3.77
CA MET A 161 14.70 -0.05 2.83
C MET A 161 15.35 -1.28 3.48
N TRP A 162 16.39 -1.07 4.31
CA TRP A 162 17.07 -2.16 5.02
C TRP A 162 16.21 -2.79 6.13
N ASP A 163 15.53 -1.98 6.92
CA ASP A 163 14.72 -2.46 8.07
C ASP A 163 13.38 -3.11 7.63
N SER A 164 12.85 -2.74 6.46
CA SER A 164 11.55 -3.23 5.95
C SER A 164 11.67 -4.28 4.85
N GLY A 165 12.75 -4.25 4.05
CA GLY A 165 12.89 -5.06 2.85
C GLY A 165 12.31 -4.38 1.60
N PHE A 166 12.86 -4.72 0.43
CA PHE A 166 12.62 -4.03 -0.83
C PHE A 166 11.18 -4.13 -1.35
N LYS A 167 10.51 -5.27 -1.16
CA LYS A 167 9.14 -5.51 -1.66
C LYS A 167 8.13 -4.62 -0.94
N ASP A 168 8.09 -4.70 0.38
CA ASP A 168 7.18 -3.92 1.23
C ASP A 168 7.49 -2.41 1.17
N TYR A 169 8.70 -2.04 0.74
CA TYR A 169 9.08 -0.64 0.47
C TYR A 169 8.43 -0.10 -0.81
N ILE A 170 8.52 -0.82 -1.94
CA ILE A 170 7.98 -0.37 -3.25
C ILE A 170 6.46 -0.34 -3.27
N ASP A 171 5.80 -1.22 -2.51
CA ASP A 171 4.33 -1.25 -2.39
C ASP A 171 3.74 0.08 -1.85
N ASP A 172 4.52 0.97 -1.22
CA ASP A 172 4.07 2.30 -0.77
C ASP A 172 4.50 3.40 -1.75
N TRP A 173 3.52 3.99 -2.45
CA TRP A 173 3.72 5.09 -3.40
C TRP A 173 4.47 6.29 -2.82
N TRP A 174 4.39 6.54 -1.50
CA TRP A 174 5.13 7.63 -0.88
C TRP A 174 6.62 7.34 -0.77
N ASN A 175 7.00 6.09 -0.50
CA ASN A 175 8.39 5.65 -0.48
C ASN A 175 8.98 5.71 -1.90
N LEU A 176 8.19 5.35 -2.93
CA LEU A 176 8.60 5.49 -4.33
C LEU A 176 8.84 6.97 -4.69
N MET A 177 7.98 7.88 -4.22
CA MET A 177 8.16 9.33 -4.44
C MET A 177 9.41 9.86 -3.71
N ASP A 178 9.68 9.41 -2.48
CA ASP A 178 10.90 9.77 -1.74
C ASP A 178 12.16 9.23 -2.43
N PHE A 179 12.11 8.03 -2.99
CA PHE A 179 13.21 7.46 -3.80
C PHE A 179 13.48 8.28 -5.07
N ILE A 180 12.43 8.68 -5.79
CA ILE A 180 12.54 9.57 -6.97
C ILE A 180 13.12 10.94 -6.56
N MET A 181 12.61 11.55 -5.49
CA MET A 181 13.12 12.82 -4.97
C MET A 181 14.61 12.74 -4.60
N ASN A 182 15.01 11.71 -3.84
CA ASN A 182 16.39 11.55 -3.39
C ASN A 182 17.35 11.19 -4.53
N SER A 183 16.92 10.41 -5.53
CA SER A 183 17.74 10.11 -6.71
C SER A 183 17.94 11.34 -7.60
N LEU A 184 16.93 12.21 -7.76
CA LEU A 184 17.07 13.50 -8.44
C LEU A 184 18.03 14.45 -7.71
N TYR A 185 17.99 14.51 -6.38
CA TYR A 185 18.97 15.27 -5.59
C TYR A 185 20.39 14.70 -5.73
N LEU A 186 20.55 13.37 -5.72
CA LEU A 186 21.86 12.73 -5.93
C LEU A 186 22.42 13.01 -7.34
N ALA A 187 21.59 12.95 -8.37
CA ALA A 187 21.95 13.32 -9.75
C ALA A 187 22.31 14.81 -9.89
N THR A 188 21.60 15.68 -9.16
CA THR A 188 21.93 17.12 -9.10
C THR A 188 23.32 17.34 -8.49
N ILE A 189 23.60 16.69 -7.37
CA ILE A 189 24.90 16.82 -6.66
C ILE A 189 26.04 16.26 -7.52
N SER A 190 25.86 15.10 -8.16
CA SER A 190 26.91 14.52 -9.02
C SER A 190 27.19 15.39 -10.25
N LEU A 191 26.16 15.91 -10.93
CA LEU A 191 26.34 16.84 -12.06
C LEU A 191 26.98 18.16 -11.65
N LYS A 192 26.67 18.70 -10.46
CA LYS A 192 27.35 19.90 -9.93
C LYS A 192 28.82 19.65 -9.61
N ILE A 193 29.17 18.49 -9.03
CA ILE A 193 30.57 18.10 -8.80
C ILE A 193 31.32 17.95 -10.14
N VAL A 194 30.72 17.30 -11.14
CA VAL A 194 31.30 17.17 -12.49
C VAL A 194 31.47 18.53 -13.17
N ALA A 195 30.48 19.42 -13.04
CA ALA A 195 30.56 20.78 -13.58
C ALA A 195 31.71 21.56 -12.95
N TYR A 196 31.81 21.57 -11.62
CA TYR A 196 32.88 22.24 -10.87
C TYR A 196 34.28 21.67 -11.15
N ALA A 197 34.39 20.36 -11.38
CA ALA A 197 35.68 19.70 -11.63
C ALA A 197 36.20 19.90 -13.06
N LYS A 198 35.31 19.99 -14.06
CA LYS A 198 35.68 20.05 -15.49
C LYS A 198 35.60 21.46 -16.09
N TYR A 199 34.72 22.32 -15.60
CA TYR A 199 34.47 23.65 -16.15
C TYR A 199 34.86 24.72 -15.13
N SER A 200 35.77 25.61 -15.54
CA SER A 200 36.15 26.80 -14.78
C SER A 200 36.32 27.93 -15.77
N GLY A 201 35.32 28.80 -15.86
CA GLY A 201 35.29 29.86 -16.85
C GLY A 201 34.02 30.70 -16.79
N GLN A 202 34.19 32.01 -16.95
CA GLN A 202 33.08 32.94 -17.08
C GLN A 202 32.70 33.05 -18.57
N LYS A 203 31.50 32.58 -18.92
CA LYS A 203 30.90 32.67 -20.25
C LYS A 203 29.43 33.07 -20.10
N PRO A 204 28.91 34.04 -20.87
CA PRO A 204 27.51 34.45 -20.77
C PRO A 204 26.60 33.25 -21.01
N ARG A 205 25.57 33.10 -20.16
CA ARG A 205 24.68 31.91 -20.15
C ARG A 205 24.10 31.56 -21.52
N ASP A 206 23.81 32.57 -22.34
CA ASP A 206 23.25 32.42 -23.69
C ASP A 206 24.17 31.64 -24.65
N THR A 207 25.48 31.67 -24.42
CA THR A 207 26.48 30.93 -25.23
C THR A 207 26.78 29.51 -24.72
N TRP A 208 26.00 29.00 -23.77
CA TRP A 208 26.22 27.66 -23.23
C TRP A 208 25.58 26.59 -24.13
N GLU A 209 26.24 25.44 -24.25
CA GLU A 209 25.69 24.29 -24.97
C GLU A 209 24.40 23.79 -24.29
N MET A 210 23.42 23.37 -25.09
CA MET A 210 22.08 22.96 -24.60
C MET A 210 22.13 21.86 -23.52
N TRP A 211 23.08 20.94 -23.62
CA TRP A 211 23.28 19.82 -22.69
C TRP A 211 24.37 20.09 -21.62
N HIS A 212 24.74 21.36 -21.40
CA HIS A 212 25.75 21.71 -20.40
C HIS A 212 25.35 21.21 -18.99
N PRO A 213 26.24 20.52 -18.24
CA PRO A 213 25.86 19.80 -17.02
C PRO A 213 25.27 20.69 -15.92
N THR A 214 25.65 21.98 -15.87
CA THR A 214 25.04 22.95 -14.93
C THR A 214 23.55 23.19 -15.25
N LEU A 215 23.15 23.25 -16.53
CA LEU A 215 21.75 23.44 -16.93
C LEU A 215 20.91 22.22 -16.57
N ILE A 216 21.45 21.02 -16.83
CA ILE A 216 20.79 19.75 -16.46
C ILE A 216 20.67 19.65 -14.94
N ALA A 217 21.71 20.01 -14.18
CA ALA A 217 21.66 20.02 -12.72
C ALA A 217 20.60 20.99 -12.17
N GLU A 218 20.49 22.20 -12.73
CA GLU A 218 19.45 23.17 -12.35
C GLU A 218 18.03 22.67 -12.67
N ALA A 219 17.84 22.03 -13.83
CA ALA A 219 16.55 21.45 -14.22
C ALA A 219 16.15 20.28 -13.29
N LEU A 220 17.07 19.36 -13.00
CA LEU A 220 16.82 18.24 -12.07
C LEU A 220 16.60 18.74 -10.63
N PHE A 221 17.31 19.79 -10.20
CA PHE A 221 17.09 20.44 -8.91
C PHE A 221 15.69 21.04 -8.81
N ALA A 222 15.22 21.74 -9.85
CA ALA A 222 13.88 22.29 -9.90
C ALA A 222 12.81 21.20 -9.81
N ILE A 223 12.98 20.08 -10.53
CA ILE A 223 12.07 18.92 -10.47
C ILE A 223 12.10 18.27 -9.07
N ALA A 224 13.28 18.11 -8.46
CA ALA A 224 13.42 17.58 -7.10
C ALA A 224 12.69 18.47 -6.06
N ASN A 225 12.76 19.80 -6.22
CA ASN A 225 12.09 20.76 -5.35
C ASN A 225 10.56 20.70 -5.48
N ILE A 226 10.03 20.37 -6.66
CA ILE A 226 8.58 20.10 -6.85
C ILE A 226 8.18 18.85 -6.07
N PHE A 227 8.88 17.72 -6.24
CA PHE A 227 8.59 16.49 -5.48
C PHE A 227 8.71 16.68 -3.97
N SER A 228 9.72 17.43 -3.51
CA SER A 228 9.86 17.80 -2.11
C SER A 228 8.68 18.64 -1.60
N SER A 229 8.22 19.62 -2.38
CA SER A 229 7.07 20.43 -1.99
C SER A 229 5.78 19.60 -1.92
N LEU A 230 5.59 18.65 -2.85
CA LEU A 230 4.45 17.72 -2.88
C LEU A 230 4.45 16.74 -1.69
N ARG A 231 5.61 16.41 -1.11
CA ARG A 231 5.73 15.55 0.09
C ARG A 231 4.95 16.09 1.30
N LEU A 232 4.68 17.39 1.38
CA LEU A 232 3.82 17.96 2.42
C LEU A 232 2.39 17.38 2.44
N ILE A 233 1.86 16.94 1.29
CA ILE A 233 0.52 16.34 1.18
C ILE A 233 0.38 15.12 2.10
N CYS A 234 1.46 14.37 2.32
CA CYS A 234 1.49 13.19 3.19
C CYS A 234 1.20 13.53 4.65
N LEU A 235 1.62 14.71 5.10
CA LEU A 235 1.43 15.17 6.48
C LEU A 235 -0.05 15.48 6.77
N PHE A 236 -0.87 15.71 5.73
CA PHE A 236 -2.31 15.92 5.89
C PHE A 236 -3.03 14.68 6.47
N THR A 237 -2.47 13.47 6.32
CA THR A 237 -2.96 12.25 7.00
C THR A 237 -3.04 12.39 8.53
N ALA A 238 -2.22 13.25 9.14
CA ALA A 238 -2.25 13.51 10.58
C ALA A 238 -3.42 14.39 11.03
N ASN A 239 -4.00 15.19 10.12
CA ASN A 239 -5.12 16.09 10.39
C ASN A 239 -6.47 15.36 10.25
N SER A 240 -7.42 15.64 11.14
CA SER A 240 -8.77 15.05 11.11
C SER A 240 -9.66 15.53 9.97
N HIS A 241 -9.39 16.71 9.41
CA HIS A 241 -10.21 17.26 8.32
C HIS A 241 -9.62 16.96 6.94
N LEU A 242 -8.30 17.13 6.77
CA LEU A 242 -7.64 16.93 5.48
C LEU A 242 -7.30 15.46 5.19
N GLY A 243 -7.17 14.62 6.22
CA GLY A 243 -6.76 13.22 6.08
C GLY A 243 -7.71 12.37 5.23
N PRO A 244 -9.02 12.29 5.54
CA PRO A 244 -9.97 11.53 4.72
C PRO A 244 -10.03 12.01 3.26
N LEU A 245 -10.00 13.32 3.04
CA LEU A 245 -9.98 13.93 1.71
C LEU A 245 -8.73 13.51 0.91
N GLN A 246 -7.55 13.59 1.52
CA GLN A 246 -6.29 13.19 0.91
C GLN A 246 -6.23 11.68 0.58
N ILE A 247 -6.80 10.82 1.42
CA ILE A 247 -6.93 9.39 1.12
C ILE A 247 -7.91 9.14 -0.03
N SER A 248 -9.07 9.82 -0.06
CA SER A 248 -10.01 9.68 -1.18
C SER A 248 -9.40 10.09 -2.52
N LEU A 249 -8.62 11.18 -2.55
CA LEU A 249 -7.90 11.64 -3.74
C LEU A 249 -6.89 10.58 -4.22
N GLY A 250 -6.08 10.04 -3.31
CA GLY A 250 -5.11 9.00 -3.63
C GLY A 250 -5.73 7.72 -4.18
N ARG A 251 -6.94 7.36 -3.74
CA ARG A 251 -7.71 6.22 -4.29
C ARG A 251 -8.26 6.52 -5.68
N MET A 252 -8.90 7.67 -5.87
CA MET A 252 -9.43 8.09 -7.19
C MET A 252 -8.34 8.22 -8.26
N LEU A 253 -7.10 8.53 -7.88
CA LEU A 253 -5.97 8.63 -8.80
C LEU A 253 -5.74 7.32 -9.60
N LEU A 254 -6.05 6.15 -9.02
CA LEU A 254 -5.97 4.88 -9.75
C LEU A 254 -7.02 4.76 -10.87
N ASP A 255 -8.19 5.38 -10.72
CA ASP A 255 -9.22 5.41 -11.76
C ASP A 255 -8.89 6.46 -12.82
N ILE A 256 -8.36 7.62 -12.40
CA ILE A 256 -7.82 8.65 -13.31
C ILE A 256 -6.72 8.06 -14.20
N LEU A 257 -5.81 7.24 -13.66
CA LEU A 257 -4.74 6.60 -14.45
C LEU A 257 -5.28 5.59 -15.48
N LYS A 258 -6.33 4.81 -15.15
CA LYS A 258 -7.01 3.93 -16.13
C LYS A 258 -7.63 4.74 -17.27
N PHE A 259 -8.26 5.87 -16.93
CA PHE A 259 -8.86 6.76 -17.91
C PHE A 259 -7.81 7.48 -18.77
N LEU A 260 -6.71 7.91 -18.16
CA LEU A 260 -5.57 8.53 -18.84
C LEU A 260 -4.98 7.61 -19.92
N PHE A 261 -4.97 6.30 -19.71
CA PHE A 261 -4.56 5.34 -20.74
C PHE A 261 -5.44 5.40 -22.00
N ILE A 262 -6.78 5.45 -21.84
CA ILE A 262 -7.72 5.60 -22.96
C ILE A 262 -7.48 6.95 -23.67
N TYR A 263 -7.29 8.02 -22.90
CA TYR A 263 -6.97 9.34 -23.42
C TYR A 263 -5.65 9.34 -24.22
N CYS A 264 -4.59 8.70 -23.73
CA CYS A 264 -3.31 8.59 -24.42
C CYS A 264 -3.43 7.83 -25.76
N LEU A 265 -4.29 6.81 -25.85
CA LEU A 265 -4.56 6.12 -27.12
C LEU A 265 -5.24 7.05 -28.14
N VAL A 266 -6.20 7.87 -27.71
CA VAL A 266 -6.86 8.88 -28.56
C VAL A 266 -5.85 9.94 -29.01
N LEU A 267 -5.05 10.48 -28.08
CA LEU A 267 -4.01 11.47 -28.39
C LEU A 267 -2.96 10.92 -29.37
N LEU A 268 -2.52 9.67 -29.22
CA LEU A 268 -1.62 9.01 -30.18
C LEU A 268 -2.26 8.80 -31.55
N ALA A 269 -3.53 8.38 -31.62
CA ALA A 269 -4.24 8.17 -32.87
C ALA A 269 -4.39 9.47 -33.67
N PHE A 270 -4.83 10.56 -33.02
CA PHE A 270 -4.93 11.87 -33.65
C PHE A 270 -3.57 12.49 -33.96
N ALA A 271 -2.55 12.25 -33.13
CA ALA A 271 -1.19 12.72 -33.42
C ALA A 271 -0.59 12.04 -34.66
N ASN A 272 -0.79 10.73 -34.83
CA ASN A 272 -0.37 10.04 -36.04
C ASN A 272 -1.10 10.60 -37.28
N GLY A 273 -2.42 10.82 -37.18
CA GLY A 273 -3.21 11.36 -38.29
C GLY A 273 -2.82 12.78 -38.70
N LEU A 274 -2.66 13.69 -37.74
CA LEU A 274 -2.25 15.08 -38.01
C LEU A 274 -0.79 15.17 -38.47
N ASN A 275 0.13 14.42 -37.85
CA ASN A 275 1.51 14.35 -38.32
C ASN A 275 1.56 13.85 -39.77
N GLN A 276 0.85 12.77 -40.11
CA GLN A 276 0.81 12.24 -41.48
C GLN A 276 0.26 13.26 -42.50
N LEU A 277 -0.68 14.11 -42.09
CA LEU A 277 -1.27 15.16 -42.95
C LEU A 277 -0.32 16.35 -43.15
N TYR A 278 0.38 16.77 -42.10
CA TYR A 278 1.19 17.99 -42.06
C TYR A 278 2.70 17.78 -42.25
N PHE A 279 3.19 16.53 -42.27
CA PHE A 279 4.62 16.17 -42.39
C PHE A 279 5.34 16.84 -43.58
N TYR A 280 4.65 17.08 -44.70
CA TYR A 280 5.23 17.70 -45.90
C TYR A 280 5.25 19.24 -45.86
N TYR A 281 4.60 19.88 -44.87
CA TYR A 281 4.43 21.33 -44.78
C TYR A 281 5.39 21.95 -43.75
N VAL A 282 6.64 21.49 -43.71
CA VAL A 282 7.66 22.02 -42.80
C VAL A 282 8.19 23.34 -43.34
N ASP A 283 8.12 24.40 -42.52
CA ASP A 283 8.76 25.67 -42.81
C ASP A 283 10.07 25.83 -42.03
N GLU A 284 11.20 25.63 -42.71
CA GLU A 284 12.54 25.76 -42.12
C GLU A 284 13.05 27.23 -42.07
N SER A 285 12.32 28.18 -42.67
CA SER A 285 12.78 29.58 -42.80
C SER A 285 12.65 30.43 -41.53
N LEU A 286 12.18 29.86 -40.42
CA LEU A 286 11.84 30.56 -39.18
C LEU A 286 12.93 30.43 -38.11
N SER A 287 13.26 31.55 -37.46
CA SER A 287 14.24 31.61 -36.35
C SER A 287 13.76 30.95 -35.05
N CYS A 288 12.45 30.76 -34.87
CA CYS A 288 11.86 30.07 -33.73
C CYS A 288 10.96 28.94 -34.23
N TYR A 289 11.28 27.71 -33.83
CA TYR A 289 10.61 26.49 -34.27
C TYR A 289 9.66 25.92 -33.21
N GLY A 290 8.43 25.60 -33.61
CA GLY A 290 7.48 24.82 -32.84
C GLY A 290 6.50 25.62 -31.98
N VAL A 291 5.68 24.86 -31.26
CA VAL A 291 4.45 25.32 -30.56
C VAL A 291 4.68 26.38 -29.47
N ARG A 292 5.90 26.44 -28.92
CA ARG A 292 6.27 27.34 -27.82
C ARG A 292 6.69 28.74 -28.29
N CYS A 293 6.79 28.95 -29.60
CA CYS A 293 7.11 30.23 -30.22
C CYS A 293 5.89 31.15 -30.29
N LEU A 294 6.12 32.46 -30.34
CA LEU A 294 5.06 33.48 -30.38
C LEU A 294 4.06 33.28 -31.53
N GLN A 295 4.53 32.85 -32.70
CA GLN A 295 3.70 32.57 -33.88
C GLN A 295 3.25 31.11 -34.02
N GLN A 296 3.49 30.25 -33.01
CA GLN A 296 3.02 28.84 -32.96
C GLN A 296 3.24 28.02 -34.27
N ASN A 297 4.38 28.21 -34.93
CA ASN A 297 4.68 27.61 -36.24
C ASN A 297 5.03 26.12 -36.16
N ASN A 298 4.86 25.40 -37.29
CA ASN A 298 5.21 23.97 -37.44
C ASN A 298 4.63 23.07 -36.33
N ALA A 299 3.40 23.34 -35.89
CA ALA A 299 2.76 22.65 -34.76
C ALA A 299 2.55 21.14 -34.97
N PHE A 300 2.45 20.69 -36.22
CA PHE A 300 2.14 19.31 -36.61
C PHE A 300 3.21 18.68 -37.53
N SER A 301 4.42 19.25 -37.59
CA SER A 301 5.51 18.82 -38.48
C SER A 301 6.16 17.48 -38.12
N THR A 302 6.19 17.17 -36.82
CA THR A 302 6.82 15.98 -36.25
C THR A 302 5.92 15.39 -35.19
N LEU A 303 6.01 14.07 -34.97
CA LEU A 303 5.14 13.38 -34.01
C LEU A 303 5.24 14.00 -32.61
N PHE A 304 6.45 14.35 -32.16
CA PHE A 304 6.65 14.97 -30.84
C PHE A 304 6.00 16.37 -30.72
N GLN A 305 6.17 17.25 -31.73
CA GLN A 305 5.50 18.55 -31.74
C GLN A 305 3.97 18.37 -31.82
N THR A 306 3.48 17.41 -32.61
CA THR A 306 2.05 17.11 -32.73
C THR A 306 1.45 16.64 -31.40
N LEU A 307 2.11 15.72 -30.70
CA LEU A 307 1.71 15.26 -29.36
C LEU A 307 1.67 16.43 -28.36
N GLN A 308 2.67 17.32 -28.42
CA GLN A 308 2.74 18.52 -27.59
C GLN A 308 1.62 19.52 -27.93
N SER A 309 1.31 19.74 -29.21
CA SER A 309 0.20 20.58 -29.69
C SER A 309 -1.15 20.09 -29.16
N LEU A 310 -1.45 18.81 -29.35
CA LEU A 310 -2.71 18.23 -28.89
C LEU A 310 -2.84 18.27 -27.36
N PHE A 311 -1.76 18.00 -26.63
CA PHE A 311 -1.74 18.18 -25.18
C PHE A 311 -2.07 19.62 -24.74
N TRP A 312 -1.48 20.64 -25.38
CA TRP A 312 -1.75 22.03 -25.02
C TRP A 312 -3.11 22.54 -25.50
N SER A 313 -3.74 21.95 -26.52
CA SER A 313 -5.04 22.40 -27.01
C SER A 313 -6.17 22.11 -26.02
N ILE A 314 -6.04 21.09 -25.17
CA ILE A 314 -6.98 20.83 -24.06
C ILE A 314 -7.08 22.01 -23.09
N PHE A 315 -5.99 22.76 -22.91
CA PHE A 315 -5.97 23.95 -22.06
C PHE A 315 -6.37 25.23 -22.82
N GLY A 316 -6.77 25.12 -24.10
CA GLY A 316 -7.12 26.27 -24.94
C GLY A 316 -5.94 27.16 -25.33
N LEU A 317 -4.69 26.68 -25.18
CA LEU A 317 -3.48 27.47 -25.44
C LEU A 317 -3.00 27.40 -26.91
N ILE A 318 -3.67 26.62 -27.75
CA ILE A 318 -3.37 26.47 -29.18
C ILE A 318 -4.40 27.23 -30.00
N SER A 319 -3.91 28.15 -30.83
CA SER A 319 -4.74 28.96 -31.72
C SER A 319 -5.16 28.16 -32.95
N LEU A 320 -6.30 28.50 -33.56
CA LEU A 320 -6.78 27.77 -34.75
C LEU A 320 -5.83 27.89 -35.96
N TYR A 321 -5.13 29.03 -36.13
CA TYR A 321 -4.28 29.28 -37.30
C TYR A 321 -3.09 28.30 -37.46
N VAL A 322 -2.80 27.45 -36.47
CA VAL A 322 -1.73 26.43 -36.57
C VAL A 322 -2.06 25.30 -37.56
N THR A 323 -3.30 25.19 -38.03
CA THR A 323 -3.73 24.26 -39.10
C THR A 323 -3.58 24.86 -40.50
N ASN A 324 -3.27 26.15 -40.61
CA ASN A 324 -3.02 26.80 -41.90
C ASN A 324 -1.65 26.41 -42.46
N VAL A 325 -1.51 26.37 -43.78
CA VAL A 325 -0.23 26.08 -44.44
C VAL A 325 0.18 27.23 -45.36
N LYS A 326 1.48 27.34 -45.66
CA LYS A 326 2.01 28.39 -46.56
C LYS A 326 1.43 28.36 -48.00
N PRO A 327 1.35 27.21 -48.70
CA PRO A 327 0.71 27.14 -50.01
C PRO A 327 -0.82 27.18 -49.89
N ASP A 328 -1.55 27.62 -50.92
CA ASP A 328 -3.02 27.76 -50.89
C ASP A 328 -3.76 26.40 -51.00
N HIS A 329 -3.46 25.46 -50.10
CA HIS A 329 -3.98 24.09 -50.08
C HIS A 329 -5.19 23.96 -49.15
N LYS A 330 -6.24 24.75 -49.42
CA LYS A 330 -7.47 24.85 -48.60
C LYS A 330 -8.10 23.52 -48.23
N PHE A 331 -7.97 22.49 -49.09
CA PHE A 331 -8.45 21.14 -48.78
C PHE A 331 -7.69 20.50 -47.60
N THR A 332 -6.36 20.59 -47.58
CA THR A 332 -5.54 20.09 -46.47
C THR A 332 -5.81 20.87 -45.18
N GLU A 333 -5.91 22.20 -45.27
CA GLU A 333 -6.27 23.05 -44.11
C GLU A 333 -7.64 22.70 -43.55
N PHE A 334 -8.64 22.47 -44.41
CA PHE A 334 -9.99 22.07 -44.01
C PHE A 334 -10.02 20.69 -43.35
N VAL A 335 -9.33 19.69 -43.93
CA VAL A 335 -9.24 18.35 -43.36
C VAL A 335 -8.52 18.39 -42.01
N GLY A 336 -7.38 19.08 -41.91
CA GLY A 336 -6.62 19.19 -40.65
C GLY A 336 -7.35 19.97 -39.57
N SER A 337 -8.04 21.06 -39.92
CA SER A 337 -8.93 21.80 -39.02
C SER A 337 -10.11 20.95 -38.55
N THR A 338 -10.64 20.07 -39.42
CA THR A 338 -11.71 19.12 -39.06
C THR A 338 -11.19 18.00 -38.14
N MET A 339 -9.99 17.46 -38.39
CA MET A 339 -9.35 16.46 -37.53
C MET A 339 -9.00 17.05 -36.14
N PHE A 340 -8.51 18.29 -36.11
CA PHE A 340 -8.26 19.01 -34.86
C PHE A 340 -9.56 19.37 -34.12
N GLY A 341 -10.61 19.80 -34.83
CA GLY A 341 -11.92 20.07 -34.25
C GLY A 341 -12.56 18.81 -33.65
N THR A 342 -12.54 17.68 -34.37
CA THR A 342 -13.05 16.40 -33.87
C THR A 342 -12.24 15.87 -32.68
N TYR A 343 -10.92 16.02 -32.67
CA TYR A 343 -10.09 15.74 -31.49
C TYR A 343 -10.54 16.56 -30.27
N ASN A 344 -10.74 17.88 -30.43
CA ASN A 344 -11.15 18.74 -29.32
C ASN A 344 -12.57 18.39 -28.82
N VAL A 345 -13.52 18.03 -29.70
CA VAL A 345 -14.85 17.53 -29.30
C VAL A 345 -14.73 16.23 -28.50
N ILE A 346 -13.96 15.26 -28.99
CA ILE A 346 -13.78 13.98 -28.29
C ILE A 346 -13.09 14.20 -26.93
N SER A 347 -12.02 15.00 -26.87
CA SER A 347 -11.24 15.19 -25.64
C SER A 347 -11.97 16.05 -24.61
N LEU A 348 -12.52 17.21 -25.00
CA LEU A 348 -13.10 18.18 -24.08
C LEU A 348 -14.59 17.94 -23.78
N VAL A 349 -15.37 17.43 -24.73
CA VAL A 349 -16.82 17.24 -24.55
C VAL A 349 -17.14 15.81 -24.14
N VAL A 350 -16.49 14.80 -24.72
CA VAL A 350 -16.78 13.40 -24.40
C VAL A 350 -15.93 12.90 -23.25
N LEU A 351 -14.60 12.88 -23.40
CA LEU A 351 -13.70 12.26 -22.44
C LEU A 351 -13.65 13.00 -21.10
N LEU A 352 -13.55 14.34 -21.11
CA LEU A 352 -13.53 15.12 -19.86
C LEU A 352 -14.81 14.93 -19.03
N ASN A 353 -15.99 14.96 -19.66
CA ASN A 353 -17.26 14.75 -18.97
C ASN A 353 -17.42 13.30 -18.47
N MET A 354 -16.95 12.31 -19.24
CA MET A 354 -16.91 10.92 -18.80
C MET A 354 -15.99 10.71 -17.59
N LEU A 355 -14.83 11.38 -17.57
CA LEU A 355 -13.92 11.37 -16.41
C LEU A 355 -14.58 11.97 -15.17
N ILE A 356 -15.24 13.12 -15.30
CA ILE A 356 -15.97 13.77 -14.19
C ILE A 356 -17.07 12.84 -13.64
N ALA A 357 -17.86 12.22 -14.52
CA ALA A 357 -18.89 11.26 -14.12
C ALA A 357 -18.31 10.02 -13.40
N MET A 358 -17.20 9.48 -13.91
CA MET A 358 -16.49 8.35 -13.30
C MET A 358 -15.90 8.71 -11.93
N MET A 359 -15.28 9.88 -11.79
CA MET A 359 -14.75 10.36 -10.51
C MET A 359 -15.87 10.58 -9.47
N ASN A 360 -17.02 11.12 -9.87
CA ASN A 360 -18.15 11.32 -8.95
C ASN A 360 -18.68 9.99 -8.39
N ASN A 361 -18.83 8.97 -9.23
CA ASN A 361 -19.26 7.63 -8.80
C ASN A 361 -18.18 6.94 -7.93
N SER A 362 -16.91 7.02 -8.34
CA SER A 362 -15.78 6.49 -7.56
C SER A 362 -15.68 7.16 -6.18
N TYR A 363 -15.82 8.48 -6.10
CA TYR A 363 -15.81 9.23 -4.84
C TYR A 363 -16.92 8.77 -3.89
N GLN A 364 -18.15 8.57 -4.37
CA GLN A 364 -19.26 8.09 -3.55
C GLN A 364 -18.93 6.74 -2.90
N HIS A 365 -18.46 5.76 -3.70
CA HIS A 365 -18.10 4.43 -3.17
C HIS A 365 -16.88 4.46 -2.22
N ILE A 366 -15.92 5.36 -2.45
CA ILE A 366 -14.74 5.52 -1.58
C ILE A 366 -15.10 6.24 -0.27
N ALA A 367 -16.00 7.22 -0.31
CA ALA A 367 -16.35 8.06 0.85
C ALA A 367 -16.88 7.25 2.04
N ASP A 368 -17.72 6.23 1.80
CA ASP A 368 -18.29 5.35 2.84
C ASP A 368 -17.22 4.67 3.71
N HIS A 369 -16.05 4.39 3.14
CA HIS A 369 -14.96 3.68 3.79
C HIS A 369 -13.76 4.59 4.14
N ALA A 370 -13.70 5.81 3.60
CA ALA A 370 -12.58 6.74 3.73
C ALA A 370 -12.17 6.99 5.19
N ASP A 371 -13.14 7.04 6.10
CA ASP A 371 -12.90 7.31 7.53
C ASP A 371 -12.23 6.12 8.26
N ILE A 372 -12.41 4.88 7.76
CA ILE A 372 -11.74 3.66 8.25
C ILE A 372 -10.32 3.60 7.67
N GLU A 373 -10.18 3.83 6.37
CA GLU A 373 -8.88 3.82 5.68
C GLU A 373 -7.95 4.91 6.20
N TRP A 374 -8.47 6.12 6.41
CA TRP A 374 -7.71 7.22 7.01
C TRP A 374 -7.23 6.89 8.42
N LYS A 375 -8.07 6.31 9.29
CA LYS A 375 -7.64 5.89 10.64
C LYS A 375 -6.54 4.84 10.57
N PHE A 376 -6.56 3.95 9.59
CA PHE A 376 -5.47 3.00 9.34
C PHE A 376 -4.19 3.68 8.84
N ALA A 377 -4.26 4.51 7.80
CA ALA A 377 -3.11 5.26 7.27
C ALA A 377 -2.46 6.15 8.34
N ARG A 378 -3.26 6.88 9.12
CA ARG A 378 -2.82 7.64 10.29
C ARG A 378 -2.16 6.75 11.34
N THR A 379 -2.65 5.52 11.54
CA THR A 379 -2.02 4.56 12.46
C THR A 379 -0.68 4.07 11.94
N LYS A 380 -0.54 3.80 10.63
CA LYS A 380 0.76 3.48 9.98
C LYS A 380 1.76 4.61 10.22
N LEU A 381 1.34 5.87 10.01
CA LEU A 381 2.17 7.05 10.31
C LEU A 381 2.49 7.14 11.82
N TRP A 382 1.56 6.92 12.73
CA TRP A 382 1.88 6.96 14.18
C TRP A 382 2.87 5.86 14.61
N MET A 383 2.77 4.67 14.02
CA MET A 383 3.65 3.55 14.33
C MET A 383 5.12 3.81 13.95
N SER A 384 5.39 4.47 12.82
CA SER A 384 6.79 4.76 12.42
C SER A 384 7.51 5.67 13.43
N TYR A 385 6.80 6.60 14.09
CA TYR A 385 7.36 7.45 15.14
C TYR A 385 7.41 6.77 16.53
N PHE A 386 6.66 5.68 16.78
CA PHE A 386 6.72 4.90 18.03
C PHE A 386 7.99 4.04 18.18
N GLU A 387 8.69 3.77 17.09
CA GLU A 387 9.99 3.10 17.08
C GLU A 387 11.04 3.91 17.88
N GLU A 388 11.97 3.27 18.59
CA GLU A 388 13.10 4.01 19.21
C GLU A 388 14.20 4.41 18.19
N GLY A 389 14.12 3.86 16.96
CA GLY A 389 14.89 4.32 15.81
C GLY A 389 14.45 5.71 15.29
N GLY A 390 15.30 6.34 14.47
CA GLY A 390 14.97 7.60 13.78
C GLY A 390 14.59 8.75 14.72
N THR A 391 15.21 8.85 15.91
CA THR A 391 14.83 9.84 16.93
C THR A 391 15.27 11.27 16.58
N LEU A 392 16.32 11.42 15.77
CA LEU A 392 16.80 12.71 15.29
C LEU A 392 16.21 13.02 13.89
N PRO A 393 15.72 14.24 13.64
CA PRO A 393 15.40 14.68 12.29
C PRO A 393 16.68 14.92 11.47
N SER A 394 16.57 14.85 10.15
CA SER A 394 17.55 15.52 9.26
C SER A 394 17.68 17.00 9.69
N PRO A 395 18.85 17.64 9.64
CA PRO A 395 20.15 17.12 9.20
C PRO A 395 20.88 16.33 10.30
N PHE A 396 20.44 16.44 11.56
CA PHE A 396 21.12 15.89 12.74
C PHE A 396 21.21 14.35 12.76
N ASN A 397 20.42 13.65 11.95
CA ASN A 397 20.47 12.20 11.77
C ASN A 397 21.81 11.69 11.17
N ILE A 398 22.58 12.53 10.47
CA ILE A 398 23.88 12.13 9.90
C ILE A 398 24.93 11.89 10.98
N VAL A 399 24.95 12.72 12.04
CA VAL A 399 25.99 12.67 13.07
C VAL A 399 25.80 11.39 13.90
N PRO A 400 26.65 10.36 13.74
CA PRO A 400 26.41 9.09 14.38
C PRO A 400 26.72 9.22 15.87
N SER A 401 25.89 8.62 16.72
CA SER A 401 26.24 8.51 18.14
C SER A 401 27.58 7.78 18.29
N PRO A 402 28.44 8.13 19.27
CA PRO A 402 29.71 7.44 19.49
C PRO A 402 29.57 5.92 19.65
N LYS A 403 28.41 5.46 20.15
CA LYS A 403 28.08 4.03 20.26
C LYS A 403 27.77 3.38 18.92
N SER A 404 27.03 4.05 18.02
CA SER A 404 26.76 3.50 16.69
C SER A 404 28.02 3.41 15.83
N VAL A 405 28.98 4.34 15.97
CA VAL A 405 30.30 4.20 15.34
C VAL A 405 31.03 2.95 15.88
N PHE A 406 31.03 2.75 17.19
CA PHE A 406 31.64 1.56 17.79
C PHE A 406 30.97 0.24 17.33
N TYR A 407 29.64 0.20 17.22
CA TYR A 407 28.92 -0.95 16.67
C TYR A 407 29.20 -1.16 15.18
N LEU A 408 29.29 -0.10 14.38
CA LEU A 408 29.62 -0.16 12.95
C LEU A 408 31.05 -0.67 12.74
N CYS A 409 32.04 -0.10 13.45
CA CYS A 409 33.42 -0.59 13.43
C CYS A 409 33.52 -2.04 13.95
N GLY A 410 32.70 -2.44 14.92
CA GLY A 410 32.59 -3.81 15.39
C GLY A 410 32.00 -4.78 14.35
N TRP A 411 30.97 -4.35 13.62
CA TRP A 411 30.36 -5.10 12.52
C TRP A 411 31.33 -5.23 11.33
N ILE A 412 31.97 -4.15 10.90
CA ILE A 412 33.03 -4.15 9.88
C ILE A 412 34.16 -5.09 10.31
N LYS A 413 34.64 -4.99 11.57
CA LYS A 413 35.66 -5.92 12.08
C LYS A 413 35.21 -7.38 12.08
N THR A 414 33.93 -7.67 12.30
CA THR A 414 33.39 -9.06 12.31
C THR A 414 33.15 -9.60 10.89
N HIS A 415 32.89 -8.73 9.90
CA HIS A 415 32.76 -9.12 8.49
C HIS A 415 34.11 -9.28 7.78
N PHE A 416 35.06 -8.36 8.00
CA PHE A 416 36.38 -8.39 7.36
C PHE A 416 37.36 -9.33 8.07
N PHE A 417 37.40 -9.34 9.41
CA PHE A 417 38.09 -10.39 10.15
C PHE A 417 37.05 -11.44 10.54
N LYS A 418 37.14 -12.65 9.97
CA LYS A 418 36.29 -13.81 10.26
C LYS A 418 36.46 -14.34 11.71
N ARG A 419 36.21 -13.48 12.71
CA ARG A 419 36.18 -13.87 14.10
C ARG A 419 34.81 -14.43 14.37
N THR A 420 34.69 -15.75 14.37
CA THR A 420 33.47 -16.48 14.72
C THR A 420 32.92 -15.93 16.02
N SER A 421 31.84 -15.13 15.93
CA SER A 421 31.27 -14.49 17.10
C SER A 421 30.82 -15.58 18.06
N ILE A 422 31.52 -15.69 19.19
CA ILE A 422 31.10 -16.52 20.32
C ILE A 422 29.80 -15.88 20.80
N LYS A 423 28.67 -16.36 20.26
CA LYS A 423 27.34 -16.05 20.79
C LYS A 423 27.40 -16.40 22.26
N ARG A 424 27.39 -15.37 23.11
CA ARG A 424 27.34 -15.51 24.57
C ARG A 424 26.20 -16.46 24.87
N ARG A 425 26.53 -17.68 25.34
CA ARG A 425 25.55 -18.65 25.81
C ARG A 425 24.72 -17.93 26.87
N GLU A 426 23.45 -17.68 26.57
CA GLU A 426 22.56 -17.05 27.54
C GLU A 426 22.41 -18.01 28.72
N THR A 427 22.66 -17.51 29.94
CA THR A 427 22.63 -18.33 31.16
C THR A 427 21.26 -18.99 31.28
N PHE A 428 21.22 -20.29 31.59
CA PHE A 428 19.99 -21.10 31.59
C PHE A 428 18.85 -20.46 32.41
N GLU A 429 19.17 -19.80 33.53
CA GLU A 429 18.22 -19.00 34.32
C GLU A 429 17.51 -17.89 33.53
N THR A 430 18.22 -17.20 32.63
CA THR A 430 17.66 -16.10 31.83
C THR A 430 16.69 -16.62 30.77
N LEU A 431 16.95 -17.82 30.23
CA LEU A 431 16.03 -18.53 29.35
C LEU A 431 14.80 -19.02 30.12
N GLY A 432 15.00 -19.60 31.31
CA GLY A 432 13.93 -20.04 32.22
C GLY A 432 13.00 -18.90 32.64
N ARG A 433 13.54 -17.72 32.99
CA ARG A 433 12.72 -16.54 33.30
C ARG A 433 11.88 -16.07 32.12
N ARG A 434 12.45 -16.01 30.90
CA ARG A 434 11.67 -15.66 29.70
C ARG A 434 10.59 -16.69 29.38
N ALA A 435 10.87 -17.98 29.57
CA ALA A 435 9.87 -19.04 29.41
C ALA A 435 8.72 -18.88 30.42
N ALA A 436 9.03 -18.64 31.70
CA ALA A 436 8.03 -18.39 32.74
C ALA A 436 7.20 -17.12 32.48
N ASP A 437 7.84 -16.01 32.09
CA ASP A 437 7.15 -14.77 31.71
C ASP A 437 6.24 -14.98 30.49
N ASN A 438 6.69 -15.71 29.47
CA ASN A 438 5.89 -16.05 28.29
C ASN A 438 4.68 -16.93 28.64
N VAL A 439 4.87 -17.95 29.50
CA VAL A 439 3.77 -18.82 29.97
C VAL A 439 2.74 -18.00 30.76
N ARG A 440 3.18 -17.13 31.67
CA ARG A 440 2.30 -16.24 32.44
C ARG A 440 1.53 -15.27 31.53
N LEU A 441 2.19 -14.70 30.53
CA LEU A 441 1.57 -13.78 29.58
C LEU A 441 0.56 -14.51 28.69
N ASN A 442 0.88 -15.73 28.23
CA ASN A 442 -0.04 -16.57 27.46
C ASN A 442 -1.28 -16.99 28.30
N HIS A 443 -1.10 -17.40 29.56
CA HIS A 443 -2.24 -17.64 30.46
C HIS A 443 -3.14 -16.42 30.65
N GLY A 444 -2.54 -15.23 30.83
CA GLY A 444 -3.30 -13.97 30.89
C GLY A 444 -4.06 -13.68 29.59
N TYR A 445 -3.42 -13.87 28.44
CA TYR A 445 -4.01 -13.71 27.12
C TYR A 445 -5.19 -14.69 26.90
N GLN A 446 -5.01 -15.99 27.22
CA GLN A 446 -6.05 -17.00 27.10
C GLN A 446 -7.25 -16.72 28.02
N GLY A 447 -7.00 -16.23 29.25
CA GLY A 447 -8.07 -15.80 30.16
C GLY A 447 -8.89 -14.63 29.61
N VAL A 448 -8.23 -13.64 29.01
CA VAL A 448 -8.90 -12.52 28.33
C VAL A 448 -9.65 -13.00 27.09
N LEU A 449 -9.05 -13.86 26.26
CA LEU A 449 -9.65 -14.39 25.05
C LEU A 449 -10.92 -15.21 25.36
N LYS A 450 -10.88 -16.09 26.37
CA LYS A 450 -12.06 -16.84 26.84
C LYS A 450 -13.21 -15.91 27.24
N ASN A 451 -12.90 -14.81 27.95
CA ASN A 451 -13.90 -13.83 28.35
C ASN A 451 -14.44 -13.01 27.16
N LEU A 452 -13.60 -12.67 26.18
CA LEU A 452 -14.02 -12.01 24.95
C LEU A 452 -14.92 -12.90 24.10
N VAL A 453 -14.55 -14.16 23.87
CA VAL A 453 -15.36 -15.15 23.15
C VAL A 453 -16.71 -15.36 23.85
N LYS A 454 -16.73 -15.53 25.18
CA LYS A 454 -17.99 -15.68 25.93
C LYS A 454 -18.91 -14.47 25.76
N ARG A 455 -18.37 -13.24 25.79
CA ARG A 455 -19.13 -12.01 25.58
C ARG A 455 -19.62 -11.87 24.13
N TYR A 456 -18.76 -12.22 23.16
CA TYR A 456 -19.08 -12.15 21.74
C TYR A 456 -20.21 -13.12 21.35
N VAL A 457 -20.15 -14.38 21.82
CA VAL A 457 -21.22 -15.37 21.60
C VAL A 457 -22.52 -14.93 22.26
N ALA A 458 -22.47 -14.43 23.51
CA ALA A 458 -23.66 -13.93 24.20
C ALA A 458 -24.29 -12.69 23.52
N ALA A 459 -23.47 -11.79 22.98
CA ALA A 459 -23.95 -10.65 22.20
C ALA A 459 -24.56 -11.11 20.87
N MET A 460 -23.86 -11.95 20.09
CA MET A 460 -24.36 -12.48 18.82
C MET A 460 -25.71 -13.19 18.96
N ILE A 461 -25.89 -14.04 19.99
CA ILE A 461 -27.17 -14.73 20.23
C ILE A 461 -28.30 -13.74 20.54
N ARG A 462 -28.02 -12.67 21.28
CA ARG A 462 -29.01 -11.64 21.60
C ARG A 462 -29.34 -10.80 20.38
N ASP A 463 -28.32 -10.38 19.65
CA ASP A 463 -28.46 -9.45 18.52
C ASP A 463 -29.15 -10.15 17.34
N ALA A 464 -28.83 -11.43 17.07
CA ALA A 464 -29.58 -12.27 16.11
C ALA A 464 -31.07 -12.36 16.47
N LYS A 465 -31.40 -12.67 17.74
CA LYS A 465 -32.78 -12.68 18.26
C LYS A 465 -33.50 -11.31 18.25
N THR A 466 -32.78 -10.22 17.94
CA THR A 466 -33.34 -8.86 17.91
C THR A 466 -33.46 -8.32 16.47
N GLU A 467 -32.56 -8.72 15.57
CA GLU A 467 -32.61 -8.35 14.14
C GLU A 467 -33.43 -9.33 13.29
N GLU A 468 -33.65 -10.57 13.73
CA GLU A 468 -34.69 -11.44 13.21
C GLU A 468 -36.07 -10.86 13.56
N GLY A 469 -36.60 -10.02 12.66
CA GLY A 469 -38.00 -9.56 12.74
C GLY A 469 -38.97 -10.73 12.74
N LEU A 470 -40.19 -10.54 13.27
CA LEU A 470 -41.18 -11.63 13.33
C LEU A 470 -41.45 -12.19 11.93
N THR A 471 -40.97 -13.41 11.68
CA THR A 471 -41.25 -14.17 10.48
C THR A 471 -42.69 -14.71 10.52
N GLU A 472 -43.25 -15.06 9.36
CA GLU A 472 -44.53 -15.75 9.28
C GLU A 472 -44.49 -17.11 10.01
N GLU A 473 -43.30 -17.71 10.12
CA GLU A 473 -43.06 -18.96 10.86
C GLU A 473 -43.28 -18.77 12.37
N ASN A 474 -42.75 -17.70 12.97
CA ASN A 474 -43.00 -17.35 14.38
C ASN A 474 -44.50 -17.13 14.65
N PHE A 475 -45.24 -16.59 13.68
CA PHE A 475 -46.70 -16.44 13.79
C PHE A 475 -47.47 -17.76 13.62
N LYS A 476 -46.99 -18.66 12.75
CA LYS A 476 -47.53 -20.02 12.59
C LYS A 476 -47.30 -20.86 13.85
N GLU A 477 -46.12 -20.78 14.46
CA GLU A 477 -45.79 -21.42 15.74
C GLU A 477 -46.72 -20.92 16.84
N LEU A 478 -46.83 -19.59 17.03
CA LEU A 478 -47.77 -19.01 18.01
C LEU A 478 -49.23 -19.41 17.76
N LYS A 479 -49.67 -19.45 16.50
CA LYS A 479 -51.03 -19.89 16.13
C LYS A 479 -51.22 -21.39 16.41
N GLN A 480 -50.18 -22.20 16.24
CA GLN A 480 -50.21 -23.63 16.54
C GLN A 480 -50.26 -23.87 18.05
N ASP A 481 -49.51 -23.11 18.86
CA ASP A 481 -49.55 -23.15 20.33
C ASP A 481 -50.90 -22.70 20.90
N ILE A 482 -51.48 -21.61 20.37
CA ILE A 482 -52.84 -21.19 20.75
C ILE A 482 -53.87 -22.27 20.37
N SER A 483 -53.68 -22.93 19.22
CA SER A 483 -54.58 -23.99 18.76
C SER A 483 -54.46 -25.26 19.60
N SER A 484 -53.24 -25.72 19.90
CA SER A 484 -53.00 -26.89 20.74
C SER A 484 -53.53 -26.67 22.15
N PHE A 485 -53.24 -25.52 22.76
CA PHE A 485 -53.79 -25.12 24.06
C PHE A 485 -55.32 -25.10 24.07
N ARG A 486 -55.96 -24.56 23.02
CA ARG A 486 -57.43 -24.59 22.88
C ARG A 486 -57.97 -26.02 22.87
N TYR A 487 -57.34 -26.94 22.14
CA TYR A 487 -57.78 -28.33 22.08
C TYR A 487 -57.50 -29.10 23.37
N GLU A 488 -56.41 -28.79 24.07
CA GLU A 488 -56.09 -29.36 25.39
C GLU A 488 -57.13 -28.95 26.44
N VAL A 489 -57.44 -27.66 26.55
CA VAL A 489 -58.48 -27.13 27.48
C VAL A 489 -59.86 -27.72 27.18
N LEU A 490 -60.26 -27.78 25.90
CA LEU A 490 -61.53 -28.41 25.50
C LEU A 490 -61.53 -29.92 25.79
N GLY A 491 -60.39 -30.60 25.62
CA GLY A 491 -60.20 -32.00 26.00
C GLY A 491 -60.39 -32.22 27.50
N MET A 492 -59.80 -31.36 28.34
CA MET A 492 -59.95 -31.42 29.80
C MET A 492 -61.38 -31.12 30.27
N MET A 493 -62.10 -30.19 29.63
CA MET A 493 -63.52 -29.94 29.93
C MET A 493 -64.40 -31.11 29.50
N LYS A 494 -64.17 -31.69 28.33
CA LYS A 494 -64.96 -32.82 27.81
C LYS A 494 -64.67 -34.12 28.56
N GLY A 495 -63.42 -34.34 28.99
CA GLY A 495 -63.02 -35.46 29.84
C GLY A 495 -63.60 -35.42 31.27
N LYS A 496 -64.12 -34.26 31.72
CA LYS A 496 -64.88 -34.11 32.97
C LYS A 496 -66.39 -34.36 32.83
N LEU A 497 -66.90 -34.63 31.63
CA LEU A 497 -68.33 -34.82 31.34
C LEU A 497 -68.71 -36.27 31.01
N GLN A 498 -67.82 -37.25 31.23
CA GLN A 498 -68.15 -38.68 31.21
C GLN A 498 -67.84 -39.34 32.57
N GLY A 499 -68.79 -39.18 33.49
CA GLY A 499 -68.92 -39.94 34.73
C GLY A 499 -70.39 -39.88 35.16
N GLU A 500 -70.98 -41.03 35.49
CA GLU A 500 -72.43 -41.25 35.75
C GLU A 500 -73.35 -41.17 34.50
N GLY A 501 -74.14 -42.17 34.08
CA GLY A 501 -74.17 -43.60 34.45
C GLY A 501 -75.57 -44.24 34.32
N VAL A 502 -75.89 -44.96 33.23
CA VAL A 502 -77.10 -45.83 33.08
C VAL A 502 -76.80 -47.07 32.21
N THR A 503 -77.40 -48.21 32.54
CA THR A 503 -77.22 -49.55 31.95
C THR A 503 -78.24 -49.92 30.86
N GLY A 504 -77.85 -50.72 29.83
CA GLY A 504 -78.81 -51.34 28.89
C GLY A 504 -78.24 -52.17 27.71
N ASN A 505 -78.10 -53.50 27.91
CA ASN A 505 -78.08 -54.63 26.95
C ASN A 505 -77.50 -54.54 25.51
N VAL A 506 -76.30 -55.12 25.35
CA VAL A 506 -75.86 -56.18 24.39
C VAL A 506 -76.56 -56.34 23.01
N LEU A 507 -75.78 -56.16 21.92
CA LEU A 507 -75.56 -57.17 20.85
C LEU A 507 -74.24 -56.88 20.09
N GLY A 508 -73.63 -57.90 19.45
CA GLY A 508 -72.30 -57.82 18.77
C GLY A 508 -72.27 -57.00 17.46
N SER A 509 -71.13 -56.72 16.82
CA SER A 509 -70.09 -57.71 16.46
C SER A 509 -68.71 -57.12 16.09
N THR A 510 -67.65 -57.85 16.46
CA THR A 510 -66.39 -58.17 15.73
C THR A 510 -65.83 -57.21 14.65
N LEU A 511 -64.62 -56.65 14.87
CA LEU A 511 -63.37 -57.06 14.18
C LEU A 511 -62.12 -56.34 14.77
N ALA A 512 -60.94 -56.92 14.54
CA ALA A 512 -59.72 -56.66 15.33
C ALA A 512 -58.64 -55.79 14.64
N TYR A 513 -57.70 -55.31 15.48
CA TYR A 513 -56.30 -54.90 15.26
C TYR A 513 -55.62 -55.25 13.90
N PRO A 514 -54.62 -54.46 13.43
CA PRO A 514 -53.44 -54.08 14.23
C PRO A 514 -52.91 -52.64 14.07
N GLY A 515 -51.97 -52.28 14.95
CA GLY A 515 -51.21 -51.04 14.86
C GLY A 515 -50.05 -51.12 13.85
N ASN A 516 -49.49 -49.96 13.50
CA ASN A 516 -48.21 -49.87 12.81
C ASN A 516 -47.40 -48.69 13.35
N CYS A 517 -46.11 -48.90 13.57
CA CYS A 517 -45.17 -47.84 13.90
C CYS A 517 -44.87 -47.03 12.63
N PHE A 518 -45.02 -45.70 12.68
CA PHE A 518 -44.57 -44.82 11.59
C PHE A 518 -43.56 -43.78 12.08
N ILE A 519 -42.37 -43.90 11.51
CA ILE A 519 -41.22 -43.02 11.70
C ILE A 519 -41.55 -41.63 11.14
N TYR A 520 -41.43 -40.58 11.96
CA TYR A 520 -41.34 -39.22 11.44
C TYR A 520 -39.89 -38.86 11.15
N SER A 521 -39.57 -38.71 9.86
CA SER A 521 -38.26 -38.22 9.40
C SER A 521 -38.38 -36.73 9.05
N PRO A 522 -37.48 -35.85 9.54
CA PRO A 522 -37.51 -34.43 9.18
C PRO A 522 -37.09 -34.26 7.72
N LYS A 523 -38.05 -33.89 6.86
CA LYS A 523 -37.75 -33.46 5.48
C LYS A 523 -37.16 -32.06 5.47
N PHE A 524 -35.92 -31.95 5.01
CA PHE A 524 -35.38 -30.70 4.46
C PHE A 524 -35.99 -30.42 3.07
N PRO A 525 -36.31 -29.16 2.74
CA PRO A 525 -36.23 -28.65 1.38
C PRO A 525 -34.76 -28.30 1.05
N ASN A 526 -34.27 -28.67 -0.12
CA ASN A 526 -32.94 -28.25 -0.60
C ASN A 526 -33.02 -26.89 -1.32
N ASP A 527 -31.97 -26.07 -1.10
CA ASP A 527 -31.21 -25.18 -2.00
C ASP A 527 -31.92 -24.57 -3.26
N GLU A 528 -31.70 -23.30 -3.61
CA GLU A 528 -30.40 -22.66 -3.90
C GLU A 528 -30.33 -21.16 -3.50
N PRO A 529 -29.15 -20.49 -3.59
CA PRO A 529 -27.84 -20.94 -3.16
C PRO A 529 -27.15 -19.89 -2.25
N GLN A 530 -26.68 -20.28 -1.06
CA GLN A 530 -25.77 -19.45 -0.27
C GLN A 530 -24.40 -20.11 -0.11
N GLN A 531 -23.35 -19.33 -0.39
CA GLN A 531 -21.96 -19.76 -0.40
C GLN A 531 -21.51 -20.30 0.96
N LYS A 532 -21.39 -21.62 1.09
CA LYS A 532 -20.74 -22.27 2.24
C LYS A 532 -19.24 -21.98 2.24
N LEU A 533 -18.82 -21.00 3.03
CA LEU A 533 -17.42 -20.88 3.46
C LEU A 533 -17.17 -21.94 4.55
N THR A 534 -16.36 -22.95 4.24
CA THR A 534 -16.06 -24.04 5.18
C THR A 534 -15.21 -23.54 6.36
N LEU A 535 -15.71 -23.73 7.58
CA LEU A 535 -15.01 -23.39 8.83
C LEU A 535 -14.61 -24.67 9.57
N PHE A 536 -13.60 -25.36 9.04
CA PHE A 536 -12.82 -26.36 9.78
C PHE A 536 -11.40 -26.43 9.23
N ASP A 537 -10.52 -25.58 9.76
CA ASP A 537 -9.11 -25.91 9.96
C ASP A 537 -8.46 -24.94 10.96
N ILE A 538 -8.69 -25.18 12.25
CA ILE A 538 -7.94 -24.56 13.35
C ILE A 538 -7.48 -25.66 14.31
N THR A 539 -6.56 -26.50 13.80
CA THR A 539 -5.82 -27.45 14.64
C THR A 539 -4.60 -26.73 15.23
N VAL A 540 -4.73 -26.23 16.46
CA VAL A 540 -3.58 -25.71 17.23
C VAL A 540 -3.08 -26.81 18.17
N PRO A 541 -1.90 -27.39 17.94
CA PRO A 541 -1.36 -28.41 18.84
C PRO A 541 -0.67 -27.76 20.05
N THR A 542 -1.15 -28.06 21.26
CA THR A 542 -0.41 -27.78 22.50
C THR A 542 -0.03 -29.07 23.23
N LEU A 543 1.21 -29.49 22.97
CA LEU A 543 2.21 -29.98 23.94
C LEU A 543 1.86 -31.18 24.83
N LYS A 544 2.58 -32.30 24.63
CA LYS A 544 3.16 -33.08 25.74
C LYS A 544 4.60 -33.47 25.43
N SER A 545 5.43 -33.40 26.48
CA SER A 545 6.80 -33.89 26.53
C SER A 545 6.82 -35.21 27.30
N ALA A 546 7.43 -36.24 26.72
CA ALA A 546 7.95 -37.40 27.44
C ALA A 546 9.06 -38.04 26.58
N ALA A 547 10.14 -38.49 27.19
CA ALA A 547 11.30 -39.04 26.51
C ALA A 547 11.36 -40.56 26.64
N ALA A 548 11.67 -41.27 25.55
CA ALA A 548 12.49 -42.49 25.53
C ALA A 548 12.64 -43.02 24.09
N THR A 549 13.86 -43.39 23.72
CA THR A 549 14.22 -44.35 22.65
C THR A 549 14.58 -45.69 23.35
N PRO A 550 14.80 -46.86 22.69
CA PRO A 550 14.97 -47.09 21.24
C PRO A 550 14.25 -48.34 20.63
N SER A 551 14.56 -48.58 19.35
CA SER A 551 14.80 -49.90 18.71
C SER A 551 13.71 -50.64 17.89
N ILE A 552 13.99 -50.71 16.58
CA ILE A 552 14.17 -51.94 15.74
C ILE A 552 12.94 -52.70 15.12
N THR A 553 13.13 -53.06 13.83
CA THR A 553 12.51 -54.11 12.98
C THR A 553 11.11 -54.01 12.33
N VAL A 554 11.14 -53.91 10.98
CA VAL A 554 10.63 -54.88 9.95
C VAL A 554 9.12 -55.09 9.69
N GLY A 555 8.79 -55.00 8.38
CA GLY A 555 7.74 -55.75 7.68
C GLY A 555 6.34 -55.12 7.66
N SER A 556 5.45 -55.29 6.66
CA SER A 556 5.49 -55.80 5.27
C SER A 556 4.02 -56.12 4.89
N SER A 557 3.60 -55.94 3.63
CA SER A 557 2.31 -56.42 3.05
C SER A 557 1.00 -55.87 3.70
N SER A 558 -0.19 -55.86 3.07
CA SER A 558 -0.62 -56.30 1.73
C SER A 558 -1.93 -55.62 1.29
N THR A 559 -2.10 -55.54 -0.02
CA THR A 559 -3.33 -55.40 -0.84
C THR A 559 -4.67 -55.89 -0.28
N ALA A 560 -5.77 -55.21 -0.66
CA ALA A 560 -6.97 -55.86 -1.24
C ALA A 560 -7.86 -54.82 -1.99
N ASN A 561 -8.45 -55.24 -3.13
CA ASN A 561 -9.36 -54.47 -3.99
C ASN A 561 -10.82 -55.00 -3.90
N GLY A 562 -11.78 -54.23 -4.43
CA GLY A 562 -13.17 -54.66 -4.72
C GLY A 562 -14.16 -53.55 -4.37
N SER A 563 -14.77 -52.74 -5.26
CA SER A 563 -15.22 -52.88 -6.65
C SER A 563 -16.54 -53.68 -6.84
N VAL A 564 -17.35 -53.22 -7.82
CA VAL A 564 -18.69 -53.62 -8.31
C VAL A 564 -19.72 -52.49 -8.08
N VAL A 565 -20.13 -51.65 -9.04
CA VAL A 565 -20.60 -51.78 -10.46
C VAL A 565 -22.10 -52.06 -10.58
N LEU A 566 -22.86 -51.13 -11.19
CA LEU A 566 -23.75 -51.38 -12.35
C LEU A 566 -24.31 -50.06 -12.97
N SER A 567 -24.25 -49.96 -14.31
CA SER A 567 -25.30 -49.54 -15.28
C SER A 567 -26.19 -48.27 -15.06
N SER A 568 -26.64 -47.52 -16.09
CA SER A 568 -26.43 -47.58 -17.56
C SER A 568 -27.07 -46.36 -18.26
N THR A 569 -26.70 -46.19 -19.55
CA THR A 569 -27.45 -45.57 -20.69
C THR A 569 -27.55 -44.02 -20.72
N GLU A 570 -27.39 -43.32 -21.85
CA GLU A 570 -27.22 -43.71 -23.27
C GLU A 570 -26.56 -42.58 -24.11
N GLN A 571 -25.89 -42.93 -25.23
CA GLN A 571 -25.61 -42.19 -26.52
C GLN A 571 -25.59 -40.62 -26.55
N THR A 572 -24.72 -39.91 -27.32
CA THR A 572 -24.15 -40.22 -28.64
C THR A 572 -22.83 -39.44 -28.93
N LEU A 573 -21.74 -40.20 -29.09
CA LEU A 573 -20.74 -40.19 -30.19
C LEU A 573 -20.57 -38.95 -31.12
N ASN A 574 -19.35 -38.34 -31.11
CA ASN A 574 -18.41 -38.30 -32.26
C ASN A 574 -17.06 -37.70 -31.82
N LYS A 575 -15.97 -38.50 -31.75
CA LYS A 575 -14.97 -38.79 -32.83
C LYS A 575 -14.00 -37.61 -33.08
N LEU A 576 -12.67 -37.75 -33.16
CA LEU A 576 -11.72 -38.90 -33.13
C LEU A 576 -10.41 -38.35 -32.45
N CYS A 577 -9.71 -39.06 -31.54
CA CYS A 577 -8.55 -39.96 -31.79
C CYS A 577 -7.29 -39.27 -32.40
N ASN A 578 -6.03 -39.71 -32.23
CA ASN A 578 -5.34 -40.83 -31.54
C ASN A 578 -3.80 -40.58 -31.64
N THR A 579 -2.82 -41.23 -30.98
CA THR A 579 -2.64 -42.06 -29.75
C THR A 579 -1.09 -42.19 -29.55
N VAL A 580 -0.63 -43.10 -28.66
CA VAL A 580 0.73 -43.70 -28.63
C VAL A 580 1.77 -42.81 -27.93
N SER A 581 2.14 -43.03 -26.66
CA SER A 581 2.79 -44.19 -26.01
C SER A 581 4.28 -44.32 -26.32
N ASP A 582 5.15 -44.20 -25.31
CA ASP A 582 5.91 -45.34 -24.75
C ASP A 582 7.10 -44.91 -23.86
N ALA A 583 6.96 -45.24 -22.57
CA ALA A 583 7.89 -46.02 -21.74
C ALA A 583 9.42 -45.74 -21.61
N VAL A 584 9.93 -46.20 -20.48
CA VAL A 584 11.34 -46.53 -20.15
C VAL A 584 12.27 -45.40 -19.63
N SER A 585 12.27 -45.28 -18.30
CA SER A 585 13.40 -44.83 -17.44
C SER A 585 14.57 -45.85 -17.44
N PRO A 586 15.80 -45.65 -16.86
CA PRO A 586 16.08 -44.84 -15.64
C PRO A 586 17.50 -44.22 -15.51
N GLN A 587 17.82 -43.74 -14.29
CA GLN A 587 19.16 -43.44 -13.73
C GLN A 587 19.86 -42.12 -14.11
N ARG A 588 20.75 -41.53 -13.30
CA ARG A 588 20.94 -41.44 -11.81
C ARG A 588 22.09 -40.46 -11.56
N ARG A 589 22.08 -39.73 -10.42
CA ARG A 589 23.16 -38.82 -9.91
C ARG A 589 23.45 -37.58 -10.79
N SER A 590 24.04 -36.48 -10.32
CA SER A 590 24.02 -35.69 -9.05
C SER A 590 25.26 -34.78 -9.07
N ARG A 591 25.10 -33.53 -8.58
CA ARG A 591 26.14 -32.50 -8.28
C ARG A 591 26.57 -31.57 -9.43
N LEU A 592 26.23 -30.28 -9.25
CA LEU A 592 27.05 -29.04 -9.24
C LEU A 592 28.39 -28.99 -10.03
N PRO A 593 28.89 -27.78 -10.41
CA PRO A 593 28.24 -26.45 -10.50
C PRO A 593 28.61 -25.64 -11.78
N SER A 594 28.10 -24.40 -11.87
CA SER A 594 28.69 -23.21 -12.52
C SER A 594 29.71 -23.36 -13.68
N LEU A 595 29.40 -22.77 -14.83
CA LEU A 595 30.23 -21.71 -15.42
C LEU A 595 29.43 -20.84 -16.40
N THR A 596 30.03 -19.70 -16.77
CA THR A 596 29.55 -18.65 -17.69
C THR A 596 29.54 -19.09 -19.16
N CYS A 597 28.59 -18.58 -19.94
CA CYS A 597 28.70 -18.52 -21.40
C CYS A 597 28.66 -17.06 -21.85
N ASP A 598 29.68 -16.65 -22.59
CA ASP A 598 29.61 -15.53 -23.53
C ASP A 598 29.31 -16.06 -24.95
N GLU A 599 28.81 -15.16 -25.78
CA GLU A 599 28.99 -15.08 -27.24
C GLU A 599 28.10 -15.86 -28.25
N ILE A 600 27.79 -15.14 -29.34
CA ILE A 600 27.27 -15.55 -30.68
C ILE A 600 25.78 -15.98 -30.71
N TYR A 601 24.85 -15.22 -31.31
CA TYR A 601 24.74 -14.99 -32.76
C TYR A 601 24.12 -13.63 -33.13
N SER A 602 24.70 -12.97 -34.14
CA SER A 602 24.08 -11.90 -34.93
C SER A 602 24.05 -12.31 -36.41
N LEU A 603 22.87 -12.18 -37.03
CA LEU A 603 22.68 -12.35 -38.47
C LEU A 603 21.78 -11.21 -38.96
N SER A 604 22.39 -10.25 -39.63
CA SER A 604 21.72 -9.15 -40.31
C SER A 604 21.70 -9.41 -41.82
N VAL A 605 20.53 -9.23 -42.42
CA VAL A 605 20.32 -9.23 -43.87
C VAL A 605 20.44 -7.79 -44.35
N GLU A 606 21.18 -7.55 -45.42
CA GLU A 606 21.30 -6.24 -46.09
C GLU A 606 20.93 -6.32 -47.58
N ASP A 607 20.65 -5.14 -48.16
CA ASP A 607 19.72 -4.94 -49.26
C ASP A 607 20.23 -5.18 -50.69
N ILE A 608 19.26 -5.22 -51.62
CA ILE A 608 19.44 -5.32 -53.06
C ILE A 608 19.18 -3.96 -53.72
N LEU A 609 20.21 -3.39 -54.40
CA LEU A 609 20.19 -2.38 -55.50
C LEU A 609 21.61 -1.78 -55.59
N GLY A 610 22.35 -1.70 -56.71
CA GLY A 610 22.17 -2.22 -58.07
C GLY A 610 22.61 -1.19 -59.13
N THR A 611 23.69 -1.44 -59.89
CA THR A 611 24.01 -0.82 -61.22
C THR A 611 25.28 -1.47 -61.84
N ASP A 612 25.30 -1.55 -63.18
CA ASP A 612 26.43 -1.80 -64.11
C ASP A 612 27.27 -3.10 -63.95
N GLY A 613 27.75 -3.77 -65.01
CA GLY A 613 27.57 -3.56 -66.45
C GLY A 613 28.63 -4.32 -67.28
N GLN A 614 28.23 -4.80 -68.47
CA GLN A 614 29.04 -5.37 -69.57
C GLN A 614 29.54 -6.83 -69.59
N ASN A 615 29.30 -7.42 -70.78
CA ASN A 615 30.12 -8.34 -71.60
C ASN A 615 29.95 -9.88 -71.54
N GLN A 616 29.27 -10.35 -72.61
CA GLN A 616 29.69 -11.38 -73.59
C GLN A 616 29.99 -12.80 -73.13
N GLY A 617 29.23 -13.75 -73.69
CA GLY A 617 29.38 -15.20 -73.55
C GLY A 617 28.11 -15.92 -74.01
#